data_AF-A0A942GS59-F1
#
_entry.id   AF-A0A942GS59-F1
#
_cell.length_a   1.000
_cell.length_b   1.000
_cell.length_c   1.000
_cell.angle_alpha   90.00
_cell.angle_beta   90.00
_cell.angle_gamma   90.00
#
_symmetry.space_group_name_H-M   'P 1'
#
loop_
_entity.id
_entity.type
_entity.pdbx_description
1 polymer ?
#
loop_
_entity_poly.entity_id
_entity_poly.type
_entity_poly.pdbx_seq_one_letter_code
_entity_poly.pdbx_strand_id
1 'polypeptide(L)'
;MIFDWGGVPGRNNSWAKENRKHLYSIYRQGMLMLKPGIANDIGPFPDRFNSGMTKIYSLLLNDFMIYDSRVGAAIGYLIVHYCQERQLKNTPSLLKFPWAEAKESNPVNAKNRNPSCGSLKLNRITNPQQHARWNLRASWLLNEVAKSSQLFSQEKNPLRSLEAALFMIGYDLGGDSKPKEVLCKQQIVKQPEDYPLKTRGKGYYFRVDIDKNSNLLVFSYPVKSDGKQRSVDRFSISEIEQVIAYLMQNFQGRPFPLANDVSLLKKYAAKPGLGMALMSVTGDVTKAQAGSILSWAIYGRCGCFCTGSNISGTMEINCISQ
;
A
#
# COMPACT_ATOMS: atom_id res chain seq x y z
N MET A 1 -11.72 -13.96 7.86
CA MET A 1 -12.81 -13.67 6.89
C MET A 1 -12.36 -12.58 5.93
N ILE A 2 -12.84 -12.56 4.68
CA ILE A 2 -12.43 -11.58 3.66
C ILE A 2 -12.62 -10.11 4.09
N PHE A 3 -13.57 -9.85 5.00
CA PHE A 3 -13.82 -8.52 5.55
C PHE A 3 -12.74 -8.01 6.49
N ASP A 4 -11.91 -8.91 7.04
CA ASP A 4 -10.79 -8.58 7.92
C ASP A 4 -9.63 -7.94 7.13
N TRP A 5 -9.49 -8.28 5.83
CA TRP A 5 -8.43 -7.77 4.94
C TRP A 5 -8.52 -6.25 4.67
N GLY A 6 -9.67 -5.62 4.93
CA GLY A 6 -9.91 -4.20 4.64
C GLY A 6 -10.22 -3.33 5.85
N GLY A 7 -10.06 -3.83 7.08
CA GLY A 7 -10.50 -3.09 8.27
C GLY A 7 -12.00 -2.80 8.27
N VAL A 8 -12.80 -3.63 7.59
CA VAL A 8 -14.27 -3.53 7.55
C VAL A 8 -14.96 -4.76 8.17
N PRO A 9 -14.45 -5.36 9.26
CA PRO A 9 -15.05 -6.56 9.82
C PRO A 9 -16.43 -6.28 10.42
N GLY A 10 -16.64 -5.14 11.08
CA GLY A 10 -17.81 -4.85 11.94
C GLY A 10 -19.17 -5.25 11.38
N ARG A 11 -19.89 -4.32 10.75
CA ARG A 11 -21.26 -4.59 10.23
C ARG A 11 -21.28 -5.64 9.11
N ASN A 12 -20.15 -5.96 8.47
CA ASN A 12 -20.10 -6.94 7.39
C ASN A 12 -20.07 -8.38 7.91
N ASN A 13 -19.30 -8.65 8.97
CA ASN A 13 -19.25 -9.97 9.58
C ASN A 13 -20.60 -10.33 10.22
N SER A 14 -21.26 -9.39 10.92
CA SER A 14 -22.59 -9.62 11.48
C SER A 14 -23.61 -9.91 10.38
N TRP A 15 -23.67 -9.05 9.35
CA TRP A 15 -24.56 -9.26 8.20
C TRP A 15 -24.32 -10.61 7.51
N ALA A 16 -23.06 -11.00 7.30
CA ALA A 16 -22.74 -12.26 6.65
C ALA A 16 -23.14 -13.48 7.50
N LYS A 17 -23.02 -13.37 8.84
CA LYS A 17 -23.51 -14.40 9.76
C LYS A 17 -25.03 -14.51 9.73
N GLU A 18 -25.74 -13.39 9.76
CA GLU A 18 -27.21 -13.34 9.67
C GLU A 18 -27.72 -13.92 8.35
N ASN A 19 -27.00 -13.69 7.25
CA ASN A 19 -27.41 -14.12 5.91
C ASN A 19 -26.75 -15.44 5.47
N ARG A 20 -26.09 -16.18 6.37
CA ARG A 20 -25.21 -17.33 6.03
C ARG A 20 -25.87 -18.35 5.09
N LYS A 21 -27.15 -18.66 5.30
CA LYS A 21 -27.90 -19.63 4.48
C LYS A 21 -28.19 -19.14 3.05
N HIS A 22 -28.13 -17.83 2.81
CA HIS A 22 -28.47 -17.19 1.53
C HIS A 22 -27.28 -16.48 0.88
N LEU A 23 -26.08 -16.50 1.49
CA LEU A 23 -24.91 -15.81 0.96
C LEU A 23 -24.58 -16.22 -0.48
N TYR A 24 -24.67 -17.51 -0.79
CA TYR A 24 -24.42 -18.01 -2.14
C TYR A 24 -25.37 -17.37 -3.16
N SER A 25 -26.68 -17.38 -2.88
CA SER A 25 -27.68 -16.78 -3.79
C SER A 25 -27.50 -15.26 -3.92
N ILE A 26 -27.20 -14.57 -2.82
CA ILE A 26 -26.95 -13.13 -2.81
C ILE A 26 -25.74 -12.78 -3.69
N TYR A 27 -24.62 -13.47 -3.50
CA TYR A 27 -23.41 -13.21 -4.31
C TYR A 27 -23.61 -13.61 -5.77
N ARG A 28 -24.30 -14.72 -6.04
CA ARG A 28 -24.62 -15.14 -7.41
C ARG A 28 -25.46 -14.09 -8.14
N GLN A 29 -26.49 -13.53 -7.48
CA GLN A 29 -27.28 -12.43 -8.03
C GLN A 29 -26.42 -11.18 -8.25
N GLY A 30 -25.61 -10.80 -7.27
CA GLY A 30 -24.72 -9.65 -7.40
C GLY A 30 -23.69 -9.79 -8.52
N MET A 31 -23.18 -11.00 -8.78
CA MET A 31 -22.29 -11.26 -9.92
C MET A 31 -22.98 -10.99 -11.26
N LEU A 32 -24.25 -11.38 -11.41
CA LEU A 32 -25.03 -11.09 -12.62
C LEU A 32 -25.25 -9.58 -12.82
N MET A 33 -25.43 -8.84 -11.72
CA MET A 33 -25.61 -7.38 -11.74
C MET A 33 -24.32 -6.60 -12.02
N LEU A 34 -23.15 -7.18 -11.73
CA LEU A 34 -21.87 -6.44 -11.71
C LEU A 34 -20.85 -6.91 -12.74
N LYS A 35 -21.09 -8.03 -13.44
CA LYS A 35 -20.15 -8.57 -14.42
C LYS A 35 -19.87 -7.52 -15.52
N PRO A 36 -18.64 -6.99 -15.63
CA PRO A 36 -18.35 -5.85 -16.51
C PRO A 36 -18.72 -6.07 -17.98
N GLY A 37 -18.54 -7.28 -18.51
CA GLY A 37 -18.91 -7.59 -19.89
C GLY A 37 -20.42 -7.63 -20.19
N ILE A 38 -21.30 -7.51 -19.19
CA ILE A 38 -22.77 -7.64 -19.35
C ILE A 38 -23.53 -6.52 -18.63
N ALA A 39 -23.02 -6.04 -17.49
CA ALA A 39 -23.71 -5.08 -16.64
C ALA A 39 -23.91 -3.71 -17.31
N ASN A 40 -24.97 -3.01 -16.92
CA ASN A 40 -25.25 -1.65 -17.36
C ASN A 40 -25.06 -0.68 -16.19
N ASP A 41 -24.55 0.53 -16.46
CA ASP A 41 -24.31 1.53 -15.42
C ASP A 41 -25.60 2.19 -14.89
N ILE A 42 -26.76 1.88 -15.47
CA ILE A 42 -28.10 2.23 -14.98
C ILE A 42 -28.56 1.26 -13.88
N GLY A 43 -28.00 0.05 -13.82
CA GLY A 43 -28.37 -1.01 -12.88
C GLY A 43 -29.08 -2.19 -13.55
N PRO A 44 -29.63 -3.15 -12.77
CA PRO A 44 -29.76 -3.15 -11.31
C PRO A 44 -28.42 -3.30 -10.55
N PHE A 45 -28.38 -2.92 -9.27
CA PHE A 45 -27.22 -3.06 -8.40
C PHE A 45 -27.59 -3.75 -7.08
N PRO A 46 -26.64 -4.41 -6.39
CA PRO A 46 -26.91 -4.99 -5.08
C PRO A 46 -27.29 -3.93 -4.03
N ASP A 47 -28.30 -4.24 -3.22
CA ASP A 47 -28.77 -3.34 -2.15
C ASP A 47 -27.68 -3.02 -1.11
N ARG A 48 -26.82 -4.01 -0.84
CA ARG A 48 -25.66 -3.84 0.04
C ARG A 48 -24.38 -3.87 -0.79
N PHE A 49 -23.72 -2.73 -0.81
CA PHE A 49 -22.45 -2.55 -1.50
C PHE A 49 -21.57 -1.56 -0.76
N ASN A 50 -20.35 -1.98 -0.44
CA ASN A 50 -19.35 -1.18 0.26
C ASN A 50 -17.95 -1.72 -0.07
N SER A 51 -16.90 -1.11 0.48
CA SER A 51 -15.50 -1.50 0.22
C SER A 51 -15.13 -2.93 0.63
N GLY A 52 -15.93 -3.60 1.46
CA GLY A 52 -15.80 -5.02 1.74
C GLY A 52 -16.44 -5.88 0.65
N MET A 53 -17.59 -5.45 0.12
CA MET A 53 -18.25 -6.13 -1.00
C MET A 53 -17.43 -6.01 -2.29
N THR A 54 -16.76 -4.88 -2.54
CA THR A 54 -15.87 -4.76 -3.70
C THR A 54 -14.79 -5.83 -3.71
N LYS A 55 -14.22 -6.17 -2.53
CA LYS A 55 -13.23 -7.26 -2.39
C LYS A 55 -13.82 -8.61 -2.74
N ILE A 56 -15.01 -8.93 -2.24
CA ILE A 56 -15.68 -10.19 -2.57
C ILE A 56 -15.90 -10.29 -4.08
N TYR A 57 -16.53 -9.29 -4.69
CA TYR A 57 -16.83 -9.33 -6.11
C TYR A 57 -15.58 -9.31 -6.97
N SER A 58 -14.48 -8.71 -6.51
CA SER A 58 -13.19 -8.76 -7.21
C SER A 58 -12.57 -10.17 -7.24
N LEU A 59 -12.88 -11.03 -6.25
CA LEU A 59 -12.47 -12.43 -6.29
C LEU A 59 -13.42 -13.28 -7.15
N LEU A 60 -14.69 -12.89 -7.25
CA LEU A 60 -15.69 -13.61 -8.01
C LEU A 60 -15.69 -13.24 -9.51
N LEU A 61 -15.16 -12.07 -9.87
CA LEU A 61 -15.16 -11.51 -11.22
C LEU A 61 -13.74 -11.01 -11.56
N ASN A 62 -13.09 -11.63 -12.54
CA ASN A 62 -11.68 -11.37 -12.88
C ASN A 62 -11.41 -9.92 -13.34
N ASP A 63 -12.39 -9.33 -14.03
CA ASP A 63 -12.38 -8.00 -14.61
C ASP A 63 -13.02 -6.94 -13.71
N PHE A 64 -13.29 -7.26 -12.45
CA PHE A 64 -13.90 -6.36 -11.48
C PHE A 64 -12.93 -5.96 -10.37
N MET A 65 -12.76 -4.67 -10.13
CA MET A 65 -11.74 -4.17 -9.24
C MET A 65 -12.20 -4.00 -7.78
N ILE A 66 -11.24 -3.93 -6.87
CA ILE A 66 -11.39 -3.45 -5.51
C ILE A 66 -11.46 -1.93 -5.55
N TYR A 67 -12.65 -1.38 -5.34
CA TYR A 67 -12.85 0.06 -5.20
C TYR A 67 -13.05 0.45 -3.73
N ASP A 68 -11.94 0.59 -3.00
CA ASP A 68 -11.95 1.09 -1.62
C ASP A 68 -11.55 2.58 -1.53
N SER A 69 -11.44 3.11 -0.32
CA SER A 69 -11.13 4.53 -0.13
C SER A 69 -9.75 4.93 -0.65
N ARG A 70 -8.76 4.02 -0.70
CA ARG A 70 -7.43 4.33 -1.26
C ARG A 70 -7.52 4.38 -2.78
N VAL A 71 -8.11 3.36 -3.39
CA VAL A 71 -8.27 3.30 -4.84
C VAL A 71 -9.09 4.50 -5.36
N GLY A 72 -10.20 4.83 -4.69
CA GLY A 72 -11.00 6.01 -5.04
C GLY A 72 -10.23 7.32 -4.90
N ALA A 73 -9.37 7.45 -3.88
CA ALA A 73 -8.51 8.61 -3.71
C ALA A 73 -7.46 8.73 -4.83
N ALA A 74 -6.81 7.62 -5.21
CA ALA A 74 -5.81 7.60 -6.26
C ALA A 74 -6.40 7.92 -7.64
N ILE A 75 -7.53 7.31 -8.00
CA ILE A 75 -8.23 7.61 -9.26
C ILE A 75 -8.62 9.09 -9.29
N GLY A 76 -9.19 9.61 -8.20
CA GLY A 76 -9.55 11.02 -8.10
C GLY A 76 -8.34 11.95 -8.25
N TYR A 77 -7.22 11.59 -7.64
CA TYR A 77 -5.96 12.34 -7.73
C TYR A 77 -5.47 12.42 -9.18
N LEU A 78 -5.42 11.29 -9.89
CA LEU A 78 -5.04 11.24 -11.30
C LEU A 78 -5.97 12.07 -12.20
N ILE A 79 -7.28 12.08 -11.90
CA ILE A 79 -8.26 12.87 -12.65
C ILE A 79 -8.06 14.38 -12.42
N VAL A 80 -7.76 14.78 -11.18
CA VAL A 80 -7.45 16.18 -10.87
C VAL A 80 -6.19 16.62 -11.61
N HIS A 81 -5.14 15.80 -11.62
CA HIS A 81 -3.93 16.05 -12.40
C HIS A 81 -4.23 16.17 -13.90
N TYR A 82 -4.99 15.22 -14.47
CA TYR A 82 -5.42 15.28 -15.86
C TYR A 82 -6.19 16.58 -16.17
N CYS A 83 -7.11 16.98 -15.29
CA CYS A 83 -7.88 18.22 -15.48
C CYS A 83 -6.98 19.47 -15.41
N GLN A 84 -5.97 19.49 -14.52
CA GLN A 84 -5.01 20.58 -14.42
C GLN A 84 -4.13 20.67 -15.66
N GLU A 85 -3.57 19.54 -16.13
CA GLU A 85 -2.76 19.47 -17.35
C GLU A 85 -3.55 19.90 -18.59
N ARG A 86 -4.84 19.57 -18.65
CA ARG A 86 -5.76 19.98 -19.72
C ARG A 86 -6.40 21.36 -19.48
N GLN A 87 -6.04 22.06 -18.42
CA GLN A 87 -6.56 23.38 -18.05
C GLN A 87 -8.10 23.43 -17.96
N LEU A 88 -8.73 22.35 -17.52
CA LEU A 88 -10.18 22.27 -17.35
C LEU A 88 -10.62 23.05 -16.12
N LYS A 89 -11.67 23.86 -16.27
CA LYS A 89 -12.22 24.67 -15.16
C LYS A 89 -12.94 23.81 -14.10
N ASN A 90 -13.55 22.71 -14.52
CA ASN A 90 -14.35 21.82 -13.67
C ASN A 90 -14.10 20.35 -14.05
N THR A 91 -14.25 19.44 -13.08
CA THR A 91 -14.17 18.01 -13.32
C THR A 91 -15.34 17.54 -14.20
N PRO A 92 -15.09 16.90 -15.37
CA PRO A 92 -16.15 16.36 -16.22
C PRO A 92 -17.01 15.33 -15.48
N SER A 93 -18.33 15.32 -15.74
CA SER A 93 -19.30 14.48 -15.01
C SER A 93 -18.95 12.98 -15.05
N LEU A 94 -18.45 12.49 -16.19
CA LEU A 94 -18.03 11.09 -16.39
C LEU A 94 -16.75 10.72 -15.63
N LEU A 95 -15.95 11.71 -15.22
CA LEU A 95 -14.72 11.53 -14.45
C LEU A 95 -14.92 11.85 -12.96
N LYS A 96 -16.17 12.05 -12.50
CA LYS A 96 -16.45 12.32 -11.08
C LYS A 96 -16.44 11.05 -10.21
N PHE A 97 -15.39 10.25 -10.33
CA PHE A 97 -15.17 9.05 -9.54
C PHE A 97 -15.17 9.39 -8.04
N PRO A 98 -16.12 8.84 -7.25
CA PRO A 98 -16.28 9.24 -5.87
C PRO A 98 -15.20 8.62 -4.98
N TRP A 99 -14.83 9.33 -3.92
CA TRP A 99 -13.83 8.90 -2.94
C TRP A 99 -14.46 8.69 -1.55
N ALA A 100 -13.70 8.14 -0.62
CA ALA A 100 -14.12 8.00 0.77
C ALA A 100 -12.96 8.30 1.72
N GLU A 101 -13.29 8.81 2.91
CA GLU A 101 -12.31 9.13 3.95
C GLU A 101 -11.58 7.87 4.45
N ALA A 102 -10.41 8.11 5.03
CA ALA A 102 -9.76 7.09 5.84
C ALA A 102 -10.62 6.80 7.08
N LYS A 103 -10.84 5.52 7.37
CA LYS A 103 -11.44 5.10 8.64
C LYS A 103 -10.34 5.01 9.68
N GLU A 104 -10.21 6.06 10.47
CA GLU A 104 -9.19 6.14 11.52
C GLU A 104 -9.82 6.41 12.88
N SER A 105 -9.26 5.76 13.90
CA SER A 105 -9.62 5.95 15.29
C SER A 105 -8.87 7.12 15.95
N ASN A 106 -7.82 7.65 15.30
CA ASN A 106 -6.99 8.72 15.85
C ASN A 106 -6.99 9.97 14.95
N PRO A 107 -7.66 11.07 15.35
CA PRO A 107 -7.77 12.28 14.54
C PRO A 107 -6.46 13.06 14.38
N VAL A 108 -5.42 12.78 15.18
CA VAL A 108 -4.16 13.55 15.18
C VAL A 108 -3.29 13.29 13.94
N ASN A 109 -3.44 12.13 13.28
CA ASN A 109 -2.66 11.75 12.09
C ASN A 109 -3.57 11.26 10.93
N ALA A 110 -4.77 11.83 10.83
CA ALA A 110 -5.76 11.44 9.82
C ALA A 110 -5.18 11.50 8.40
N LYS A 111 -5.14 10.36 7.70
CA LYS A 111 -4.68 10.29 6.32
C LYS A 111 -5.60 11.09 5.41
N ASN A 112 -5.03 11.98 4.60
CA ASN A 112 -5.84 12.72 3.64
C ASN A 112 -6.11 11.84 2.42
N ARG A 113 -7.38 11.60 2.14
CA ARG A 113 -7.83 10.87 0.94
C ARG A 113 -8.72 11.70 0.05
N ASN A 114 -8.85 13.00 0.31
CA ASN A 114 -9.61 13.91 -0.53
C ASN A 114 -8.75 14.33 -1.72
N PRO A 115 -9.07 13.88 -2.94
CA PRO A 115 -8.33 14.28 -4.14
C PRO A 115 -8.70 15.69 -4.64
N SER A 116 -9.80 16.28 -4.15
CA SER A 116 -10.33 17.52 -4.73
C SER A 116 -9.38 18.70 -4.52
N CYS A 117 -9.15 19.49 -5.58
CA CYS A 117 -8.29 20.67 -5.54
C CYS A 117 -8.98 21.86 -6.22
N GLY A 118 -9.07 23.02 -5.54
CA GLY A 118 -9.73 24.21 -6.11
C GLY A 118 -11.16 23.93 -6.57
N SER A 119 -11.48 24.26 -7.83
CA SER A 119 -12.77 24.00 -8.49
C SER A 119 -12.95 22.56 -8.98
N LEU A 120 -11.88 21.75 -8.99
CA LEU A 120 -11.92 20.35 -9.39
C LEU A 120 -12.41 19.50 -8.22
N LYS A 121 -13.73 19.41 -8.07
CA LYS A 121 -14.40 18.70 -6.97
C LYS A 121 -14.83 17.29 -7.37
N LEU A 122 -14.57 16.35 -6.46
CA LEU A 122 -14.99 14.96 -6.55
C LEU A 122 -15.92 14.62 -5.37
N ASN A 123 -17.00 13.89 -5.69
CA ASN A 123 -18.02 13.57 -4.71
C ASN A 123 -17.53 12.49 -3.73
N ARG A 124 -18.08 12.48 -2.52
CA ARG A 124 -17.92 11.36 -1.61
C ARG A 124 -18.87 10.23 -1.98
N ILE A 125 -18.50 9.00 -1.66
CA ILE A 125 -19.41 7.86 -1.70
C ILE A 125 -20.47 8.06 -0.61
N THR A 126 -21.75 8.16 -1.00
CA THR A 126 -22.86 8.41 -0.06
C THR A 126 -23.77 7.21 0.13
N ASN A 127 -23.92 6.34 -0.87
CA ASN A 127 -24.82 5.20 -0.80
C ASN A 127 -24.30 3.96 -1.56
N PRO A 128 -24.81 2.75 -1.23
CA PRO A 128 -24.39 1.50 -1.84
C PRO A 128 -24.51 1.45 -3.37
N GLN A 129 -25.64 1.90 -3.92
CA GLN A 129 -25.95 1.82 -5.34
C GLN A 129 -24.99 2.70 -6.15
N GLN A 130 -24.71 3.91 -5.64
CA GLN A 130 -23.68 4.78 -6.19
C GLN A 130 -22.30 4.10 -6.15
N HIS A 131 -21.93 3.46 -5.03
CA HIS A 131 -20.66 2.76 -4.92
C HIS A 131 -20.54 1.61 -5.93
N ALA A 132 -21.60 0.81 -6.08
CA ALA A 132 -21.66 -0.28 -7.05
C ALA A 132 -21.49 0.22 -8.48
N ARG A 133 -22.26 1.25 -8.85
CA ARG A 133 -22.18 1.89 -10.18
C ARG A 133 -20.79 2.41 -10.49
N TRP A 134 -20.16 3.12 -9.56
CA TRP A 134 -18.84 3.69 -9.81
C TRP A 134 -17.72 2.66 -9.75
N ASN A 135 -17.86 1.57 -8.98
CA ASN A 135 -16.93 0.45 -9.06
C ASN A 135 -17.01 -0.25 -10.42
N LEU A 136 -18.23 -0.45 -10.96
CA LEU A 136 -18.41 -1.00 -12.31
C LEU A 136 -17.73 -0.11 -13.36
N ARG A 137 -17.98 1.21 -13.32
CA ARG A 137 -17.32 2.17 -14.22
C ARG A 137 -15.80 2.18 -14.08
N ALA A 138 -15.30 2.09 -12.85
CA ALA A 138 -13.86 2.06 -12.58
C ALA A 138 -13.22 0.78 -13.12
N SER A 139 -13.93 -0.35 -12.98
CA SER A 139 -13.53 -1.64 -13.53
C SER A 139 -13.43 -1.58 -15.07
N TRP A 140 -14.41 -0.98 -15.77
CA TRP A 140 -14.31 -0.76 -17.21
C TRP A 140 -13.11 0.09 -17.60
N LEU A 141 -13.00 1.28 -17.00
CA LEU A 141 -11.93 2.22 -17.32
C LEU A 141 -10.55 1.60 -17.08
N LEU A 142 -10.33 1.03 -15.90
CA LEU A 142 -9.01 0.55 -15.52
C LEU A 142 -8.64 -0.77 -16.16
N ASN A 143 -9.62 -1.59 -16.57
CA ASN A 143 -9.32 -2.76 -17.39
C ASN A 143 -8.78 -2.33 -18.77
N GLU A 144 -9.37 -1.31 -19.39
CA GLU A 144 -8.88 -0.78 -20.66
C GLU A 144 -7.53 -0.06 -20.51
N VAL A 145 -7.31 0.68 -19.41
CA VAL A 145 -6.00 1.28 -19.10
C VAL A 145 -4.94 0.20 -18.88
N ALA A 146 -5.25 -0.87 -18.15
CA ALA A 146 -4.31 -1.94 -17.88
C ALA A 146 -3.90 -2.69 -19.16
N LYS A 147 -4.84 -2.93 -20.09
CA LYS A 147 -4.57 -3.57 -21.38
C LYS A 147 -3.77 -2.67 -22.35
N SER A 148 -4.07 -1.37 -22.36
CA SER A 148 -3.41 -0.41 -23.25
C SER A 148 -2.04 0.06 -22.74
N SER A 149 -1.75 -0.14 -21.45
CA SER A 149 -0.45 0.18 -20.85
C SER A 149 0.61 -0.84 -21.24
N GLN A 150 1.74 -0.39 -21.79
CA GLN A 150 2.91 -1.24 -22.05
C GLN A 150 3.50 -1.85 -20.78
N LEU A 151 3.36 -1.16 -19.64
CA LEU A 151 3.88 -1.62 -18.34
C LEU A 151 2.96 -2.71 -17.75
N PHE A 152 1.67 -2.41 -17.62
CA PHE A 152 0.76 -3.33 -16.95
C PHE A 152 0.33 -4.52 -17.82
N SER A 153 0.28 -4.37 -19.15
CA SER A 153 -0.15 -5.46 -20.04
C SER A 153 0.75 -6.70 -20.02
N GLN A 154 2.01 -6.54 -19.61
CA GLN A 154 2.99 -7.62 -19.48
C GLN A 154 2.88 -8.39 -18.16
N GLU A 155 2.14 -7.84 -17.19
CA GLU A 155 1.94 -8.47 -15.89
C GLU A 155 1.03 -9.69 -16.01
N LYS A 156 1.23 -10.69 -15.14
CA LYS A 156 0.36 -11.88 -15.09
C LYS A 156 -1.10 -11.53 -14.85
N ASN A 157 -1.36 -10.48 -14.08
CA ASN A 157 -2.70 -9.96 -13.80
C ASN A 157 -2.72 -8.43 -13.92
N PRO A 158 -2.83 -7.87 -15.15
CA PRO A 158 -2.65 -6.43 -15.42
C PRO A 158 -3.52 -5.53 -14.53
N LEU A 159 -4.81 -5.85 -14.42
CA LEU A 159 -5.75 -5.08 -13.61
C LEU A 159 -5.39 -5.11 -12.11
N ARG A 160 -4.89 -6.25 -11.60
CA ARG A 160 -4.48 -6.39 -10.19
C ARG A 160 -3.18 -5.64 -9.90
N SER A 161 -2.23 -5.65 -10.81
CA SER A 161 -0.99 -4.87 -10.69
C SER A 161 -1.29 -3.36 -10.70
N LEU A 162 -2.19 -2.89 -11.57
CA LEU A 162 -2.65 -1.50 -11.59
C LEU A 162 -3.41 -1.13 -10.30
N GLU A 163 -4.30 -2.00 -9.83
CA GLU A 163 -5.02 -1.82 -8.56
C GLU A 163 -4.06 -1.70 -7.37
N ALA A 164 -3.03 -2.55 -7.30
CA ALA A 164 -2.01 -2.49 -6.27
C ALA A 164 -1.23 -1.15 -6.28
N ALA A 165 -0.90 -0.65 -7.47
CA ALA A 165 -0.26 0.66 -7.61
C ALA A 165 -1.18 1.80 -7.12
N LEU A 166 -2.45 1.80 -7.53
CA LEU A 166 -3.44 2.79 -7.08
C LEU A 166 -3.65 2.75 -5.57
N PHE A 167 -3.65 1.55 -4.99
CA PHE A 167 -3.77 1.37 -3.55
C PHE A 167 -2.60 1.99 -2.78
N MET A 168 -1.39 1.96 -3.34
CA MET A 168 -0.21 2.62 -2.77
C MET A 168 -0.28 4.14 -2.91
N ILE A 169 -0.64 4.64 -4.09
CA ILE A 169 -0.80 6.09 -4.36
C ILE A 169 -1.85 6.71 -3.42
N GLY A 170 -3.00 6.06 -3.30
CA GLY A 170 -4.13 6.57 -2.54
C GLY A 170 -4.03 6.34 -1.03
N TYR A 171 -2.88 5.91 -0.52
CA TYR A 171 -2.67 5.69 0.90
C TYR A 171 -2.89 6.98 1.70
N ASP A 172 -2.25 8.07 1.24
CA ASP A 172 -2.27 9.41 1.81
C ASP A 172 -1.88 10.42 0.72
N LEU A 173 -2.78 11.33 0.39
CA LEU A 173 -2.54 12.39 -0.60
C LEU A 173 -1.88 13.63 0.03
N GLY A 174 -1.69 13.66 1.36
CA GLY A 174 -1.13 14.79 2.09
C GLY A 174 -2.06 16.00 2.18
N GLY A 175 -1.76 16.98 3.04
CA GLY A 175 -2.44 18.29 3.10
C GLY A 175 -1.58 19.37 2.44
N ASP A 176 -2.22 20.38 1.85
CA ASP A 176 -1.61 21.47 1.04
C ASP A 176 -0.14 21.81 1.37
N SER A 177 0.76 21.09 0.70
CA SER A 177 1.71 21.75 -0.17
C SER A 177 1.13 21.55 -1.56
N LYS A 178 0.81 22.64 -2.25
CA LYS A 178 0.36 22.71 -3.64
C LYS A 178 1.01 21.61 -4.50
N PRO A 179 0.38 21.14 -5.60
CA PRO A 179 1.16 20.47 -6.63
C PRO A 179 2.35 21.36 -6.92
N LYS A 180 3.57 20.89 -6.61
CA LYS A 180 4.74 21.44 -7.25
C LYS A 180 4.49 21.11 -8.70
N GLU A 181 4.04 22.11 -9.46
CA GLU A 181 4.39 22.14 -10.86
C GLU A 181 5.84 21.70 -10.93
N VAL A 182 6.09 20.69 -11.75
CA VAL A 182 7.41 20.46 -12.31
C VAL A 182 7.68 21.64 -13.24
N LEU A 183 7.80 22.84 -12.66
CA LEU A 183 8.44 23.96 -13.29
C LEU A 183 9.82 24.00 -12.67
N CYS A 184 10.77 23.54 -13.47
CA CYS A 184 12.19 23.70 -13.27
C CYS A 184 12.51 25.19 -13.06
N LYS A 185 12.46 25.68 -11.81
CA LYS A 185 13.17 26.88 -11.40
C LYS A 185 13.75 26.70 -10.00
N GLN A 186 15.07 26.79 -10.01
CA GLN A 186 16.02 26.64 -8.93
C GLN A 186 15.71 27.60 -7.78
N GLN A 187 15.46 27.09 -6.58
CA GLN A 187 15.82 27.79 -5.36
C GLN A 187 16.50 26.82 -4.39
N ILE A 188 17.72 27.20 -4.06
CA ILE A 188 18.77 26.43 -3.42
C ILE A 188 18.49 26.41 -1.91
N VAL A 189 18.20 25.22 -1.37
CA VAL A 189 18.58 24.84 -0.01
C VAL A 189 19.29 23.48 -0.11
N LYS A 190 20.62 23.51 -0.13
CA LYS A 190 21.53 22.34 -0.02
C LYS A 190 21.27 21.68 1.35
N GLN A 191 21.00 20.38 1.51
CA GLN A 191 21.66 19.14 1.08
C GLN A 191 20.73 17.91 1.35
N PRO A 192 20.93 16.71 0.74
CA PRO A 192 21.00 16.48 -0.71
C PRO A 192 20.29 15.17 -1.14
N GLU A 193 20.19 14.98 -2.45
CA GLU A 193 19.79 13.77 -3.17
C GLU A 193 20.58 12.49 -2.79
N ASP A 194 21.62 12.60 -1.96
CA ASP A 194 22.53 11.51 -1.55
C ASP A 194 21.95 10.52 -0.53
N TYR A 195 20.89 10.87 0.21
CA TYR A 195 20.30 10.00 1.24
C TYR A 195 18.78 9.85 1.02
N PRO A 196 18.36 9.12 -0.03
CA PRO A 196 16.99 9.16 -0.54
C PRO A 196 15.96 8.47 0.36
N LEU A 197 16.40 7.71 1.36
CA LEU A 197 15.52 6.86 2.17
C LEU A 197 15.30 7.48 3.55
N LYS A 198 14.14 7.22 4.15
CA LYS A 198 13.77 7.79 5.46
C LYS A 198 13.15 6.73 6.37
N THR A 199 13.65 6.63 7.60
CA THR A 199 13.09 5.71 8.61
C THR A 199 11.72 6.21 9.10
N ARG A 200 10.75 5.29 9.27
CA ARG A 200 9.38 5.64 9.69
C ARG A 200 9.27 6.15 11.13
N GLY A 201 10.15 5.67 12.03
CA GLY A 201 10.10 6.03 13.45
C GLY A 201 10.67 7.41 13.72
N LYS A 202 12.01 7.51 13.72
CA LYS A 202 12.73 8.75 14.08
C LYS A 202 12.98 9.69 12.90
N GLY A 203 12.50 9.35 11.69
CA GLY A 203 12.65 10.21 10.52
C GLY A 203 14.07 10.36 9.99
N TYR A 204 15.00 9.48 10.37
CA TYR A 204 16.39 9.53 9.88
C TYR A 204 16.46 9.26 8.39
N TYR A 205 17.20 10.10 7.67
CA TYR A 205 17.56 9.85 6.29
C TYR A 205 18.74 8.86 6.21
N PHE A 206 18.77 8.05 5.16
CA PHE A 206 19.83 7.08 4.93
C PHE A 206 19.94 6.72 3.43
N ARG A 207 21.09 6.12 3.06
CA ARG A 207 21.36 5.54 1.74
C ARG A 207 21.84 4.11 1.94
N VAL A 208 21.49 3.26 0.98
CA VAL A 208 22.02 1.90 0.90
C VAL A 208 22.90 1.81 -0.32
N ASP A 209 24.18 1.55 -0.10
CA ASP A 209 25.14 1.27 -1.16
C ASP A 209 25.54 -0.21 -1.11
N ILE A 210 26.04 -0.68 -2.24
CA ILE A 210 26.41 -2.08 -2.41
C ILE A 210 27.84 -2.07 -2.85
N ASP A 211 28.69 -2.52 -1.94
CA ASP A 211 30.09 -2.67 -2.24
C ASP A 211 30.26 -3.93 -3.07
N LYS A 212 30.39 -3.73 -4.39
CA LYS A 212 30.51 -4.80 -5.39
C LYS A 212 31.74 -5.68 -5.19
N ASN A 213 32.76 -5.19 -4.49
CA ASN A 213 33.99 -5.93 -4.25
C ASN A 213 33.89 -6.82 -2.99
N SER A 214 33.07 -6.43 -2.02
CA SER A 214 32.97 -7.11 -0.72
C SER A 214 31.61 -7.79 -0.46
N ASN A 215 30.66 -7.71 -1.39
CA ASN A 215 29.30 -8.25 -1.23
C ASN A 215 28.62 -7.76 0.06
N LEU A 216 28.85 -6.49 0.41
CA LEU A 216 28.28 -5.83 1.57
C LEU A 216 27.20 -4.84 1.16
N LEU A 217 26.08 -4.86 1.88
CA LEU A 217 25.16 -3.74 1.97
C LEU A 217 25.68 -2.77 3.03
N VAL A 218 25.81 -1.50 2.64
CA VAL A 218 26.37 -0.43 3.46
C VAL A 218 25.29 0.63 3.66
N PHE A 219 24.88 0.83 4.91
CA PHE A 219 23.87 1.81 5.30
C PHE A 219 24.55 3.06 5.86
N SER A 220 24.50 4.13 5.08
CA SER A 220 25.13 5.40 5.40
C SER A 220 24.08 6.41 5.86
N TYR A 221 24.48 7.33 6.74
CA TYR A 221 23.61 8.34 7.35
C TYR A 221 24.19 9.75 7.18
N PRO A 222 23.34 10.79 7.05
CA PRO A 222 23.83 12.15 7.01
C PRO A 222 24.42 12.56 8.36
N VAL A 223 25.36 13.50 8.32
CA VAL A 223 25.87 14.18 9.51
C VAL A 223 24.74 14.99 10.13
N LYS A 224 24.54 14.87 11.44
CA LYS A 224 23.50 15.61 12.15
C LYS A 224 23.83 17.10 12.22
N SER A 225 22.81 17.92 12.52
CA SER A 225 22.96 19.37 12.70
C SER A 225 23.92 19.77 13.83
N ASP A 226 24.17 18.86 14.79
CA ASP A 226 25.15 19.02 15.87
C ASP A 226 26.57 18.54 15.50
N GLY A 227 26.81 18.25 14.21
CA GLY A 227 28.10 17.76 13.71
C GLY A 227 28.37 16.28 13.97
N LYS A 228 27.49 15.55 14.68
CA LYS A 228 27.71 14.13 14.99
C LYS A 228 27.33 13.24 13.82
N GLN A 229 28.23 12.33 13.45
CA GLN A 229 27.99 11.31 12.44
C GLN A 229 27.61 9.98 13.10
N ARG A 230 26.52 9.35 12.62
CA ARG A 230 26.17 7.99 13.03
C ARG A 230 27.08 7.00 12.32
N SER A 231 27.52 5.97 13.04
CA SER A 231 28.27 4.86 12.47
C SER A 231 27.50 4.16 11.35
N VAL A 232 28.23 3.74 10.33
CA VAL A 232 27.70 3.02 9.16
C VAL A 232 27.32 1.60 9.58
N ASP A 233 26.13 1.14 9.20
CA ASP A 233 25.72 -0.25 9.42
C ASP A 233 26.10 -1.10 8.19
N ARG A 234 26.65 -2.30 8.40
CA ARG A 234 27.08 -3.21 7.31
C ARG A 234 26.45 -4.59 7.49
N PHE A 235 25.95 -5.13 6.38
CA PHE A 235 25.40 -6.48 6.28
C PHE A 235 25.97 -7.18 5.05
N SER A 236 26.62 -8.31 5.25
CA SER A 236 26.99 -9.21 4.17
C SER A 236 25.75 -9.89 3.58
N ILE A 237 25.85 -10.29 2.31
CA ILE A 237 24.80 -11.09 1.67
C ILE A 237 24.53 -12.39 2.47
N SER A 238 25.58 -13.04 2.98
CA SER A 238 25.43 -14.24 3.83
C SER A 238 24.63 -13.97 5.11
N GLU A 239 24.85 -12.84 5.80
CA GLU A 239 24.06 -12.47 6.98
C GLU A 239 22.58 -12.26 6.59
N ILE A 240 22.32 -11.67 5.42
CA ILE A 240 20.96 -11.45 4.91
C ILE A 240 20.27 -12.76 4.59
N GLU A 241 20.96 -13.69 3.93
CA GLU A 241 20.44 -15.03 3.62
C GLU A 241 20.09 -15.80 4.89
N GLN A 242 20.94 -15.73 5.92
CA GLN A 242 20.67 -16.36 7.21
C GLN A 242 19.47 -15.73 7.93
N VAL A 243 19.30 -14.40 7.84
CA VAL A 243 18.11 -13.70 8.37
C VAL A 243 16.85 -14.15 7.64
N ILE A 244 16.89 -14.26 6.30
CA ILE A 244 15.75 -14.76 5.51
C ILE A 244 15.43 -16.21 5.88
N ALA A 245 16.44 -17.08 5.96
CA ALA A 245 16.27 -18.48 6.34
C ALA A 245 15.64 -18.63 7.73
N TYR A 246 16.13 -17.86 8.72
CA TYR A 246 15.55 -17.82 10.07
C TYR A 246 14.06 -17.46 10.02
N LEU A 247 13.71 -16.41 9.28
CA LEU A 247 12.33 -15.95 9.20
C LEU A 247 11.44 -16.96 8.45
N MET A 248 11.94 -17.58 7.38
CA MET A 248 11.21 -18.64 6.68
C MET A 248 10.96 -19.85 7.57
N GLN A 249 11.96 -20.27 8.36
CA GLN A 249 11.82 -21.38 9.30
C GLN A 249 10.79 -21.09 10.39
N ASN A 250 10.81 -19.88 10.96
CA ASN A 250 9.95 -19.51 12.09
C ASN A 250 8.53 -19.09 11.69
N PHE A 251 8.35 -18.58 10.47
CA PHE A 251 7.07 -18.01 10.04
C PHE A 251 6.47 -18.66 8.80
N GLN A 252 7.21 -19.44 8.03
CA GLN A 252 6.69 -20.18 6.86
C GLN A 252 5.89 -19.29 5.89
N GLY A 253 6.40 -18.08 5.61
CA GLY A 253 5.74 -17.09 4.76
C GLY A 253 4.64 -16.27 5.45
N ARG A 254 4.29 -16.56 6.71
CA ARG A 254 3.34 -15.77 7.50
C ARG A 254 3.94 -14.44 7.98
N PRO A 255 3.11 -13.46 8.39
CA PRO A 255 3.60 -12.21 8.95
C PRO A 255 4.48 -12.41 10.20
N PHE A 256 5.58 -11.68 10.28
CA PHE A 256 6.48 -11.61 11.43
C PHE A 256 6.69 -10.17 11.90
N PRO A 257 6.96 -9.91 13.18
CA PRO A 257 7.18 -8.57 13.69
C PRO A 257 8.54 -7.99 13.24
N LEU A 258 8.51 -6.72 12.83
CA LEU A 258 9.66 -5.92 12.39
C LEU A 258 10.46 -5.30 13.54
N ALA A 259 9.80 -5.09 14.67
CA ALA A 259 10.38 -4.47 15.84
C ALA A 259 10.26 -5.43 17.03
N ASN A 260 11.37 -5.62 17.71
CA ASN A 260 11.43 -6.34 18.97
C ASN A 260 11.73 -5.34 20.10
N ASP A 261 11.25 -5.64 21.30
CA ASP A 261 11.64 -4.88 22.50
C ASP A 261 13.13 -5.10 22.76
N VAL A 262 13.89 -4.00 22.76
CA VAL A 262 15.35 -3.99 22.94
C VAL A 262 15.76 -4.58 24.28
N SER A 263 14.97 -4.39 25.34
CA SER A 263 15.25 -4.92 26.67
C SER A 263 15.15 -6.45 26.69
N LEU A 264 14.27 -7.02 25.85
CA LEU A 264 14.06 -8.46 25.72
C LEU A 264 15.05 -9.10 24.72
N LEU A 265 15.51 -8.36 23.70
CA LEU A 265 16.55 -8.82 22.77
C LEU A 265 17.86 -9.16 23.51
N LYS A 266 18.28 -8.29 24.45
CA LYS A 266 19.48 -8.50 25.28
C LYS A 266 19.43 -9.78 26.13
N LYS A 267 18.23 -10.27 26.42
CA LYS A 267 17.98 -11.46 27.26
C LYS A 267 17.62 -12.70 26.43
N TYR A 268 17.67 -12.62 25.09
CA TYR A 268 17.15 -13.65 24.16
C TYR A 268 15.70 -14.08 24.46
N ALA A 269 14.93 -13.21 25.12
CA ALA A 269 13.56 -13.47 25.56
C ALA A 269 12.52 -12.77 24.69
N ALA A 270 12.96 -12.06 23.63
CA ALA A 270 12.05 -11.43 22.70
C ALA A 270 11.36 -12.46 21.81
N LYS A 271 10.11 -12.18 21.43
CA LYS A 271 9.35 -13.02 20.50
C LYS A 271 10.11 -13.18 19.16
N PRO A 272 10.00 -14.33 18.47
CA PRO A 272 10.55 -14.48 17.12
C PRO A 272 10.10 -13.32 16.21
N GLY A 273 10.98 -12.87 15.33
CA GLY A 273 10.78 -11.68 14.48
C GLY A 273 12.06 -11.22 13.83
N LEU A 274 12.01 -10.12 13.08
CA LEU A 274 13.17 -9.60 12.34
C LEU A 274 14.31 -9.16 13.26
N GLY A 275 13.99 -8.53 14.39
CA GLY A 275 15.00 -8.13 15.38
C GLY A 275 15.67 -9.34 16.02
N MET A 276 14.92 -10.41 16.33
CA MET A 276 15.50 -11.66 16.82
C MET A 276 16.33 -12.38 15.75
N ALA A 277 15.88 -12.41 14.49
CA ALA A 277 16.64 -12.97 13.38
C ALA A 277 18.00 -12.26 13.23
N LEU A 278 17.99 -10.92 13.27
CA LEU A 278 19.21 -10.12 13.19
C LEU A 278 20.11 -10.30 14.41
N MET A 279 19.54 -10.40 15.61
CA MET A 279 20.30 -10.67 16.83
C MET A 279 20.97 -12.04 16.77
N SER A 280 20.25 -13.07 16.32
CA SER A 280 20.77 -14.45 16.17
C SER A 280 21.88 -14.58 15.13
N VAL A 281 21.88 -13.73 14.10
CA VAL A 281 22.90 -13.75 13.04
C VAL A 281 24.09 -12.84 13.35
N THR A 282 23.85 -11.64 13.88
CA THR A 282 24.91 -10.62 14.05
C THR A 282 25.45 -10.52 15.47
N GLY A 283 24.74 -11.04 16.47
CA GLY A 283 25.06 -10.87 17.88
C GLY A 283 24.94 -9.43 18.41
N ASP A 284 24.52 -8.48 17.57
CA ASP A 284 24.52 -7.04 17.87
C ASP A 284 23.11 -6.48 17.96
N VAL A 285 22.73 -6.08 19.18
CA VAL A 285 21.43 -5.48 19.48
C VAL A 285 21.22 -4.15 18.73
N THR A 286 22.29 -3.43 18.42
CA THR A 286 22.24 -2.16 17.67
C THR A 286 21.91 -2.43 16.20
N LYS A 287 22.50 -3.47 15.61
CA LYS A 287 22.13 -3.93 14.27
C LYS A 287 20.70 -4.48 14.23
N ALA A 288 20.27 -5.20 15.27
CA ALA A 288 18.89 -5.68 15.39
C ALA A 288 17.85 -4.54 15.43
N GLN A 289 18.20 -3.39 16.03
CA GLN A 289 17.36 -2.18 16.00
C GLN A 289 17.25 -1.56 14.60
N ALA A 290 18.22 -1.82 13.71
CA ALA A 290 18.19 -1.40 12.31
C ALA A 290 17.36 -2.33 11.42
N GLY A 291 16.66 -3.34 11.96
CA GLY A 291 15.89 -4.31 11.16
C GLY A 291 14.83 -3.68 10.26
N SER A 292 14.18 -2.61 10.72
CA SER A 292 13.25 -1.83 9.87
C SER A 292 13.91 -1.20 8.63
N ILE A 293 15.22 -0.97 8.67
CA ILE A 293 16.02 -0.38 7.60
C ILE A 293 16.44 -1.47 6.60
N LEU A 294 16.92 -2.61 7.10
CA LEU A 294 17.30 -3.76 6.27
C LEU A 294 16.13 -4.33 5.47
N SER A 295 14.95 -4.38 6.10
CA SER A 295 13.70 -4.79 5.46
C SER A 295 13.40 -3.99 4.17
N TRP A 296 13.73 -2.70 4.13
CA TRP A 296 13.54 -1.87 2.94
C TRP A 296 14.50 -2.25 1.80
N ALA A 297 15.76 -2.53 2.14
CA ALA A 297 16.77 -2.95 1.17
C ALA A 297 16.47 -4.32 0.56
N ILE A 298 15.94 -5.27 1.33
CA ILE A 298 15.59 -6.60 0.82
C ILE A 298 14.31 -6.55 -0.03
N TYR A 299 13.33 -5.72 0.33
CA TYR A 299 12.11 -5.53 -0.47
C TYR A 299 12.42 -4.98 -1.87
N GLY A 300 13.26 -3.95 -1.97
CA GLY A 300 13.59 -3.30 -3.23
C GLY A 300 14.40 -4.16 -4.21
N ARG A 301 15.04 -5.24 -3.75
CA ARG A 301 15.91 -6.09 -4.58
C ARG A 301 15.36 -7.47 -4.88
N CYS A 302 14.71 -8.12 -3.92
CA CYS A 302 14.30 -9.52 -4.07
C CYS A 302 12.78 -9.68 -4.17
N GLY A 303 12.00 -8.59 -4.00
CA GLY A 303 10.54 -8.69 -3.90
C GLY A 303 10.06 -9.46 -2.66
N CYS A 304 10.97 -9.84 -1.76
CA CYS A 304 10.72 -10.88 -0.76
C CYS A 304 9.85 -10.46 0.43
N PHE A 305 9.46 -9.19 0.59
CA PHE A 305 8.83 -8.74 1.85
C PHE A 305 7.63 -7.81 1.68
N CYS A 306 6.40 -8.34 1.58
CA CYS A 306 5.20 -7.48 1.50
C CYS A 306 4.77 -6.99 2.89
N THR A 307 4.41 -5.70 3.01
CA THR A 307 3.84 -5.16 4.26
C THR A 307 2.39 -5.60 4.42
N GLY A 308 2.13 -6.41 5.46
CA GLY A 308 0.77 -6.77 5.88
C GLY A 308 -0.02 -5.56 6.37
N SER A 309 -1.33 -5.55 6.12
CA SER A 309 -2.19 -4.36 6.22
C SER A 309 -2.61 -3.93 7.65
N ASN A 310 -1.98 -4.44 8.72
CA ASN A 310 -2.41 -4.15 10.09
C ASN A 310 -1.35 -3.40 10.92
N ILE A 311 -1.86 -2.49 11.72
CA ILE A 311 -1.16 -1.54 12.59
C ILE A 311 -0.51 -2.29 13.76
N SER A 312 0.66 -2.86 13.49
CA SER A 312 1.79 -3.11 14.39
C SER A 312 2.86 -3.74 13.50
N GLY A 313 4.05 -3.14 13.44
CA GLY A 313 5.02 -3.38 12.37
C GLY A 313 5.29 -4.87 12.12
N THR A 314 4.63 -5.45 11.10
CA THR A 314 4.75 -6.86 10.72
C THR A 314 4.89 -6.96 9.19
N MET A 315 5.68 -7.90 8.69
CA MET A 315 5.89 -8.16 7.25
C MET A 315 5.77 -9.64 6.92
N GLU A 316 5.40 -9.96 5.69
CA GLU A 316 5.29 -11.32 5.14
C GLU A 316 6.46 -11.61 4.20
N ILE A 317 6.94 -12.86 4.15
CA ILE A 317 7.95 -13.28 3.17
C ILE A 317 7.27 -13.85 1.93
N ASN A 318 7.37 -13.15 0.80
CA ASN A 318 6.93 -13.66 -0.49
C ASN A 318 8.15 -13.95 -1.36
N CYS A 319 8.73 -15.14 -1.24
CA CYS A 319 9.76 -15.56 -2.18
C CYS A 319 9.13 -15.71 -3.57
N ILE A 320 9.49 -14.81 -4.49
CA ILE A 320 9.26 -15.03 -5.92
C ILE A 320 10.30 -16.08 -6.32
N SER A 321 9.88 -17.34 -6.48
CA SER A 321 10.70 -18.33 -7.17
C SER A 321 10.95 -17.83 -8.59
N GLN A 322 12.21 -17.65 -8.96
CA GLN A 322 12.62 -17.50 -10.36
C GLN A 322 12.16 -18.71 -11.18
#